data_AF-X1P2E0-F1
#
_entry.id   AF-X1P2E0-F1
#
_cell.length_a   1.000
_cell.length_b   1.000
_cell.length_c   1.000
_cell.angle_alpha   90.00
_cell.angle_beta   90.00
_cell.angle_gamma   90.00
#
_symmetry.space_group_name_H-M   'P 1'
#
loop_
_entity.id
_entity.type
_entity.pdbx_description
1 polymer ?
#
loop_
_entity_poly.entity_id
_entity_poly.type
_entity_poly.pdbx_seq_one_letter_code
_entity_poly.pdbx_strand_id
1 'polypeptide(L)'
;LLYGLNFCKEAIRDKGEIILVEGYTDFISLYQAGITNVSASLGTSLTARQVSLAKRFAPRMIVSYDADAAGTKAATRAVSLCFENGTQIRILLIPEGLDPDSFINKFGADRFKNLIRKSISGLKFLIDTELQERRTEVPEEKAIIARNIVNEIEKIPDPVVRSEYLKQTSEYLSIDEGVLRLMPKSKSTEKKDEEKDIFLPAEKILLQMLFEDSLVASEVLKRIEDKDFKGLKSEPIFKTLSEYVENGKTPKLHEFREKIDRFLFSS
;
A
#
# COMPACT_ATOMS: atom_id res chain seq x y z
N LEU A 1 -12.61 6.39 8.36
CA LEU A 1 -12.54 6.96 9.72
C LEU A 1 -11.07 7.12 10.10
N LEU A 2 -10.74 8.04 11.00
CA LEU A 2 -9.42 8.16 11.62
C LEU A 2 -9.61 8.13 13.14
N TYR A 3 -9.08 7.11 13.80
CA TYR A 3 -9.26 6.92 15.24
C TYR A 3 -8.50 7.99 16.01
N GLY A 4 -9.07 8.50 17.09
CA GLY A 4 -8.42 9.51 17.91
C GLY A 4 -8.53 10.95 17.40
N LEU A 5 -8.95 11.14 16.14
CA LEU A 5 -9.00 12.46 15.51
C LEU A 5 -9.92 13.44 16.26
N ASN A 6 -11.06 12.96 16.77
CA ASN A 6 -11.99 13.77 17.55
C ASN A 6 -11.37 14.33 18.84
N PHE A 7 -10.48 13.56 19.47
CA PHE A 7 -9.77 13.97 20.69
C PHE A 7 -8.56 14.87 20.38
N CYS A 8 -7.89 14.64 19.25
CA CYS A 8 -6.63 15.30 18.91
C CYS A 8 -6.77 16.50 17.95
N LYS A 9 -7.96 16.75 17.37
CA LYS A 9 -8.18 17.74 16.30
C LYS A 9 -7.68 19.16 16.61
N GLU A 10 -7.74 19.58 17.87
CA GLU A 10 -7.28 20.92 18.28
C GLU A 10 -5.75 20.97 18.30
N ALA A 11 -5.10 20.04 18.99
CA ALA A 11 -3.64 19.92 19.00
C ALA A 11 -3.05 19.70 17.60
N ILE A 12 -3.73 18.94 16.73
CA ILE A 12 -3.35 18.75 15.32
C ILE A 12 -3.39 20.09 14.58
N ARG A 13 -4.43 20.89 14.79
CA ARG A 13 -4.58 22.20 14.15
C ARG A 13 -3.52 23.19 14.65
N ASP A 14 -3.32 23.25 15.96
CA ASP A 14 -2.37 24.19 16.59
C ASP A 14 -0.93 23.91 16.17
N LYS A 15 -0.56 22.63 16.03
CA LYS A 15 0.75 22.23 15.51
C LYS A 15 0.84 22.27 13.99
N GLY A 16 -0.29 22.33 13.28
CA GLY A 16 -0.35 22.23 11.82
C GLY A 16 0.26 20.93 11.30
N GLU A 17 0.20 19.84 12.08
CA GLU A 17 0.79 18.54 11.76
C GLU A 17 0.03 17.40 12.45
N ILE A 18 -0.28 16.34 11.70
CA ILE A 18 -0.86 15.10 12.22
C ILE A 18 0.15 13.95 12.10
N ILE A 19 0.26 13.15 13.15
CA ILE A 19 1.02 11.89 13.16
C ILE A 19 0.02 10.75 12.97
N LEU A 20 0.20 9.97 11.93
CA LEU A 20 -0.64 8.82 11.62
C LEU A 20 0.10 7.52 11.94
N VAL A 21 -0.50 6.72 12.81
CA VAL A 21 -0.04 5.36 13.17
C VAL A 21 -1.03 4.30 12.70
N GLU A 22 -0.63 3.03 12.73
CA GLU A 22 -1.47 1.92 12.26
C GLU A 22 -2.53 1.51 13.28
N GLY A 23 -2.11 1.28 14.53
CA GLY A 23 -2.92 0.68 15.58
C GLY A 23 -3.56 1.68 16.55
N TYR A 24 -4.62 1.24 17.23
CA TYR A 24 -5.18 1.99 18.34
C TYR A 24 -4.25 1.97 19.57
N THR A 25 -3.47 0.89 19.76
CA THR A 25 -2.48 0.77 20.84
C THR A 25 -1.41 1.86 20.71
N ASP A 26 -0.82 2.00 19.53
CA ASP A 26 0.13 3.08 19.22
C ASP A 26 -0.44 4.46 19.53
N PHE A 27 -1.70 4.69 19.13
CA PHE A 27 -2.39 5.95 19.42
C PHE A 27 -2.47 6.19 20.93
N ILE A 28 -2.92 5.20 21.71
CA ILE A 28 -3.11 5.35 23.15
C ILE A 28 -1.77 5.65 23.83
N SER A 29 -0.72 4.91 23.49
CA SER A 29 0.60 5.05 24.08
C SER A 29 1.24 6.39 23.75
N LEU A 30 1.14 6.84 22.49
CA LEU A 30 1.58 8.17 22.07
C LEU A 30 0.81 9.27 22.81
N TYR A 31 -0.51 9.15 22.87
CA TYR A 31 -1.38 10.13 23.50
C TYR A 31 -1.10 10.25 25.01
N GLN A 32 -0.97 9.12 25.71
CA GLN A 32 -0.62 9.08 27.15
C GLN A 32 0.79 9.64 27.41
N ALA A 33 1.71 9.47 26.48
CA ALA A 33 3.05 10.05 26.52
C ALA A 33 3.08 11.57 26.19
N GLY A 34 1.92 12.21 25.99
CA GLY A 34 1.80 13.64 25.73
C GLY A 34 1.99 14.04 24.27
N ILE A 35 1.99 13.08 23.34
CA ILE A 35 2.01 13.34 21.89
C ILE A 35 0.55 13.44 21.43
N THR A 36 0.01 14.65 21.50
CA THR A 36 -1.42 14.91 21.34
C THR A 36 -1.87 15.20 19.91
N ASN A 37 -0.96 15.19 18.92
CA ASN A 37 -1.29 15.39 17.51
C ASN A 37 -1.26 14.09 16.71
N VAL A 38 -1.76 13.00 17.30
CA VAL A 38 -1.74 11.65 16.74
C VAL A 38 -3.13 11.18 16.31
N SER A 39 -3.21 10.28 15.35
CA SER A 39 -4.42 9.56 14.94
C SER A 39 -4.04 8.19 14.36
N ALA A 40 -4.99 7.25 14.25
CA ALA A 40 -4.72 5.92 13.70
C ALA A 40 -5.63 5.53 12.53
N SER A 41 -5.10 4.76 11.57
CA SER A 41 -5.85 4.17 10.45
C SER A 41 -6.57 2.87 10.79
N LEU A 42 -6.30 2.27 11.96
CA LEU A 42 -6.89 1.03 12.47
C LEU A 42 -6.63 -0.19 11.57
N GLY A 43 -5.39 -0.40 11.15
CA GLY A 43 -4.99 -1.58 10.36
C GLY A 43 -5.60 -1.66 8.97
N THR A 44 -6.12 -0.55 8.45
CA THR A 44 -6.59 -0.44 7.06
C THR A 44 -5.59 0.34 6.22
N SER A 45 -5.48 -0.03 4.94
CA SER A 45 -4.71 0.76 3.98
C SER A 45 -5.21 2.20 3.94
N LEU A 46 -4.29 3.15 4.03
CA LEU A 46 -4.63 4.57 3.97
C LEU A 46 -5.37 4.90 2.66
N THR A 47 -6.43 5.69 2.77
CA THR A 47 -7.29 6.10 1.66
C THR A 47 -7.18 7.60 1.38
N ALA A 48 -7.44 8.01 0.13
CA ALA A 48 -7.51 9.42 -0.25
C ALA A 48 -8.50 10.21 0.62
N ARG A 49 -9.64 9.60 0.99
CA ARG A 49 -10.64 10.23 1.87
C ARG A 49 -10.10 10.48 3.28
N GLN A 50 -9.26 9.58 3.82
CA GLN A 50 -8.60 9.80 5.11
C GLN A 50 -7.54 10.91 5.02
N VAL A 51 -6.75 10.95 3.94
CA VAL A 51 -5.78 12.03 3.70
C VAL A 51 -6.49 13.38 3.59
N SER A 52 -7.56 13.45 2.80
CA SER A 52 -8.39 14.65 2.66
C SER A 52 -9.00 15.09 3.99
N LEU A 53 -9.52 14.14 4.79
CA LEU A 53 -10.04 14.41 6.13
C LEU A 53 -8.96 15.01 7.05
N ALA A 54 -7.77 14.42 7.07
CA ALA A 54 -6.65 14.91 7.86
C ALA A 54 -6.18 16.31 7.42
N LYS A 55 -6.12 16.55 6.10
CA LYS A 55 -5.72 17.83 5.50
C LYS A 55 -6.56 19.01 5.98
N ARG A 56 -7.85 18.78 6.32
CA ARG A 56 -8.75 19.81 6.86
C ARG A 56 -8.30 20.36 8.22
N PHE A 57 -7.47 19.61 8.96
CA PHE A 57 -6.98 20.00 10.28
C PHE A 57 -5.51 20.42 10.23
N ALA A 58 -4.69 19.75 9.41
CA ALA A 58 -3.27 20.04 9.28
C ALA A 58 -2.78 19.87 7.84
N PRO A 59 -1.95 20.78 7.30
CA PRO A 59 -1.38 20.63 5.96
C PRO A 59 -0.23 19.61 5.91
N ARG A 60 0.30 19.19 7.07
CA ARG A 60 1.43 18.27 7.21
C ARG A 60 0.99 16.96 7.85
N MET A 61 1.48 15.86 7.30
CA MET A 61 1.27 14.51 7.81
C MET A 61 2.62 13.83 8.03
N ILE A 62 2.77 13.18 9.18
CA ILE A 62 3.85 12.25 9.46
C ILE A 62 3.23 10.86 9.53
N VAL A 63 3.77 9.92 8.77
CA VAL A 63 3.31 8.53 8.78
C VAL A 63 4.36 7.66 9.45
N SER A 64 3.94 6.81 10.36
CA SER A 64 4.78 5.81 11.04
C SER A 64 4.22 4.43 10.74
N TYR A 65 4.92 3.68 9.90
CA TYR A 65 4.59 2.31 9.52
C TYR A 65 5.75 1.38 9.84
N ASP A 66 5.47 0.08 9.86
CA ASP A 66 6.45 -0.94 10.21
C ASP A 66 7.63 -0.97 9.23
N ALA A 67 8.82 -1.28 9.75
CA ALA A 67 10.05 -1.37 8.98
C ALA A 67 10.16 -2.72 8.23
N ASP A 68 9.08 -3.17 7.60
CA ASP A 68 9.04 -4.37 6.77
C ASP A 68 8.64 -4.05 5.32
N ALA A 69 8.56 -5.08 4.47
CA ALA A 69 8.18 -4.90 3.08
C ALA A 69 6.73 -4.40 2.90
N ALA A 70 5.82 -4.76 3.80
CA ALA A 70 4.43 -4.32 3.74
C ALA A 70 4.28 -2.85 4.16
N GLY A 71 4.93 -2.45 5.25
CA GLY A 71 5.01 -1.09 5.75
C GLY A 71 5.73 -0.15 4.78
N THR A 72 6.79 -0.61 4.12
CA THR A 72 7.45 0.15 3.04
C THR A 72 6.49 0.43 1.88
N LYS A 73 5.75 -0.59 1.41
CA LYS A 73 4.72 -0.42 0.38
C LYS A 73 3.59 0.51 0.83
N ALA A 74 3.14 0.37 2.08
CA ALA A 74 2.13 1.24 2.66
C ALA A 74 2.60 2.69 2.73
N ALA A 75 3.86 2.93 3.10
CA ALA A 75 4.46 4.26 3.17
C ALA A 75 4.58 4.88 1.78
N THR A 76 5.04 4.13 0.77
CA THR A 76 5.08 4.57 -0.64
C THR A 76 3.69 4.98 -1.12
N ARG A 77 2.67 4.17 -0.83
CA ARG A 77 1.27 4.50 -1.14
C ARG A 77 0.80 5.76 -0.42
N ALA A 78 1.16 5.93 0.86
CA ALA A 78 0.81 7.12 1.62
C ALA A 78 1.43 8.39 1.02
N VAL A 79 2.68 8.30 0.52
CA VAL A 79 3.32 9.42 -0.18
C VAL A 79 2.55 9.78 -1.46
N SER A 80 2.22 8.81 -2.32
CA SER A 80 1.42 9.03 -3.53
C SER A 80 0.09 9.73 -3.21
N LEU A 81 -0.65 9.21 -2.22
CA LEU A 81 -1.94 9.78 -1.82
C LEU A 81 -1.80 11.21 -1.29
N CYS A 82 -0.74 11.50 -0.53
CA CYS A 82 -0.48 12.85 -0.03
C CYS A 82 -0.07 13.80 -1.16
N PHE A 83 0.73 13.36 -2.12
CA PHE A 83 1.10 14.14 -3.29
C PHE A 83 -0.14 14.51 -4.12
N GLU A 84 -0.99 13.54 -4.45
CA GLU A 84 -2.28 13.75 -5.14
C GLU A 84 -3.18 14.75 -4.41
N ASN A 85 -3.20 14.69 -3.07
CA ASN A 85 -4.01 15.58 -2.25
C ASN A 85 -3.34 16.93 -1.96
N GLY A 86 -2.11 17.17 -2.42
CA GLY A 86 -1.33 18.37 -2.09
C GLY A 86 -1.13 18.54 -0.59
N THR A 87 -0.82 17.44 0.10
CA THR A 87 -0.50 17.36 1.54
C THR A 87 0.99 17.11 1.69
N GLN A 88 1.67 17.88 2.55
CA GLN A 88 3.08 17.64 2.83
C GLN A 88 3.21 16.37 3.70
N ILE A 89 4.04 15.42 3.28
CA ILE A 89 4.23 14.16 4.00
C ILE A 89 5.68 13.94 4.42
N ARG A 90 5.86 13.37 5.61
CA ARG A 90 7.13 12.83 6.11
C ARG A 90 6.93 11.40 6.60
N ILE A 91 7.96 10.58 6.52
CA ILE A 91 7.98 9.19 6.98
C ILE A 91 8.83 9.11 8.25
N LEU A 92 8.22 8.62 9.32
CA LEU A 92 8.89 8.32 10.58
C LEU A 92 9.40 6.89 10.52
N LEU A 93 10.72 6.73 10.47
CA LEU A 93 11.36 5.42 10.52
C LEU A 93 11.64 5.06 11.98
N ILE A 94 11.01 4.01 12.47
CA ILE A 94 11.25 3.43 13.79
C ILE A 94 12.33 2.34 13.64
N PRO A 95 13.26 2.18 14.61
CA PRO A 95 14.24 1.09 14.57
C PRO A 95 13.59 -0.29 14.43
N GLU A 96 14.24 -1.20 13.72
CA GLU A 96 13.74 -2.55 13.47
C GLU A 96 13.29 -3.27 14.76
N GLY A 97 12.19 -4.00 14.65
CA GLY A 97 11.61 -4.77 15.75
C GLY A 97 10.89 -3.93 16.82
N LEU A 98 10.65 -2.64 16.55
CA LEU A 98 9.85 -1.76 17.41
C LEU A 98 8.72 -1.09 16.62
N ASP A 99 7.63 -0.87 17.33
CA ASP A 99 6.48 -0.06 16.93
C ASP A 99 6.44 1.23 17.80
N PRO A 100 5.55 2.20 17.51
CA PRO A 100 5.44 3.41 18.33
C PRO A 100 5.20 3.14 19.83
N ASP A 101 4.36 2.15 20.15
CA ASP A 101 4.09 1.74 21.53
C ASP A 101 5.36 1.25 22.27
N SER A 102 5.98 0.17 21.77
CA SER A 102 7.19 -0.41 22.36
C SER A 102 8.37 0.56 22.36
N PHE A 103 8.50 1.44 21.35
CA PHE A 103 9.53 2.48 21.35
C PHE A 103 9.34 3.45 22.51
N ILE A 104 8.12 3.95 22.73
CA ILE A 104 7.83 4.88 23.83
C ILE A 104 8.03 4.20 25.19
N ASN A 105 7.56 2.97 25.33
CA ASN A 105 7.74 2.20 26.56
C ASN A 105 9.23 1.99 26.89
N LYS A 106 10.08 1.80 25.88
CA LYS A 106 11.52 1.55 26.05
C LYS A 106 12.37 2.82 26.20
N PHE A 107 12.06 3.89 25.47
CA PHE A 107 12.92 5.06 25.33
C PHE A 107 12.29 6.39 25.78
N GLY A 108 10.98 6.41 26.00
CA GLY A 108 10.24 7.57 26.48
C GLY A 108 9.88 8.60 25.41
N ALA A 109 9.00 9.52 25.80
CA ALA A 109 8.40 10.54 24.92
C ALA A 109 9.44 11.46 24.28
N ASP A 110 10.49 11.85 25.01
CA ASP A 110 11.47 12.81 24.50
C ASP A 110 12.35 12.21 23.39
N ARG A 111 12.66 10.92 23.47
CA ARG A 111 13.33 10.21 22.38
C ARG A 111 12.42 10.09 21.17
N PHE A 112 11.13 9.81 21.36
CA PHE A 112 10.17 9.73 20.26
C PHE A 112 9.98 11.09 19.57
N LYS A 113 9.89 12.20 20.32
CA LYS A 113 9.86 13.57 19.77
C LYS A 113 11.11 13.88 18.93
N ASN A 114 12.28 13.40 19.34
CA ASN A 114 13.49 13.54 18.54
C ASN A 114 13.43 12.69 17.26
N LEU A 115 12.82 11.51 17.31
CA LEU A 115 12.58 10.69 16.13
C LEU A 115 11.64 11.38 15.13
N ILE A 116 10.54 11.98 15.62
CA ILE A 116 9.62 12.81 14.83
C ILE A 116 10.39 13.90 14.08
N ARG A 117 11.28 14.63 14.76
CA ARG A 117 12.10 15.68 14.14
C ARG A 117 13.07 15.14 13.07
N LYS A 118 13.49 13.88 13.20
CA LYS A 118 14.38 13.18 12.26
C LYS A 118 13.64 12.42 11.16
N SER A 119 12.31 12.45 11.14
CA SER A 119 11.52 11.87 10.03
C SER A 119 12.03 12.39 8.69
N ILE A 120 11.96 11.58 7.65
CA ILE A 120 12.44 11.95 6.31
C ILE A 120 11.29 12.46 5.44
N SER A 121 11.56 13.36 4.50
CA SER A 121 10.53 13.82 3.56
C SER A 121 10.01 12.66 2.70
N GLY A 122 8.74 12.71 2.28
CA GLY A 122 8.17 11.71 1.37
C GLY A 122 8.97 11.53 0.07
N LEU A 123 9.45 12.63 -0.53
CA LEU A 123 10.29 12.54 -1.73
C LEU A 123 11.57 11.72 -1.48
N LYS A 124 12.32 12.09 -0.44
CA LYS A 124 13.53 11.36 -0.05
C LYS A 124 13.25 9.88 0.20
N PHE A 125 12.16 9.56 0.91
CA PHE A 125 11.75 8.18 1.14
C PHE A 125 11.50 7.43 -0.18
N LEU A 126 10.75 8.00 -1.12
CA LEU A 126 10.50 7.36 -2.43
C LEU A 126 11.81 7.09 -3.19
N ILE A 127 12.73 8.06 -3.20
CA ILE A 127 14.03 7.92 -3.86
C ILE A 127 14.85 6.84 -3.18
N ASP A 128 15.00 6.89 -1.85
CA ASP A 128 15.81 5.93 -1.09
C ASP A 128 15.28 4.49 -1.30
N THR A 129 13.96 4.30 -1.32
CA THR A 129 13.32 2.99 -1.59
C THR A 129 13.64 2.47 -3.00
N GLU A 130 13.50 3.29 -4.03
CA GLU A 130 13.81 2.89 -5.43
C GLU A 130 15.31 2.61 -5.63
N LEU A 131 16.18 3.33 -4.92
CA LEU A 131 17.63 3.10 -4.96
C LEU A 131 18.03 1.79 -4.27
N GLN A 132 17.28 1.32 -3.28
CA GLN A 132 17.54 0.04 -2.61
C GLN A 132 17.15 -1.16 -3.48
N GLU A 133 16.13 -1.03 -4.33
CA GLU A 133 15.62 -2.11 -5.17
C GLU A 133 16.43 -2.29 -6.48
N ARG A 134 17.27 -1.31 -6.86
CA ARG A 134 17.91 -1.25 -8.19
C ARG A 134 19.41 -1.00 -8.12
N ARG A 135 20.13 -1.44 -9.16
CA ARG A 135 21.57 -1.17 -9.30
C ARG A 135 21.79 0.21 -9.91
N THR A 136 22.11 1.17 -9.06
CA THR A 136 22.24 2.60 -9.41
C THR A 136 23.43 2.92 -10.34
N GLU A 137 24.38 1.99 -10.44
CA GLU A 137 25.54 2.07 -11.34
C GLU A 137 25.14 1.92 -12.81
N VAL A 138 23.94 1.40 -13.09
CA VAL A 138 23.41 1.21 -14.43
C VAL A 138 22.62 2.47 -14.84
N PRO A 139 23.04 3.22 -15.87
CA PRO A 139 22.35 4.43 -16.31
C PRO A 139 20.87 4.22 -16.63
N GLU A 140 20.52 3.07 -17.20
CA GLU A 140 19.16 2.67 -17.54
C GLU A 140 18.27 2.53 -16.29
N GLU A 141 18.78 1.93 -15.22
CA GLU A 141 18.06 1.82 -13.94
C GLU A 141 17.84 3.19 -13.32
N LYS A 142 18.86 4.04 -13.33
CA LYS A 142 18.75 5.42 -12.85
C LYS A 142 17.70 6.22 -13.62
N ALA A 143 17.59 6.00 -14.93
CA ALA A 143 16.55 6.61 -15.76
C ALA A 143 15.14 6.09 -15.41
N ILE A 144 15.00 4.82 -15.01
CA ILE A 144 13.73 4.26 -14.52
C ILE A 144 13.33 4.91 -13.20
N ILE A 145 14.25 5.02 -12.23
CA ILE A 145 14.01 5.68 -10.94
C ILE A 145 13.53 7.11 -11.17
N ALA A 146 14.28 7.88 -11.96
CA ALA A 146 13.91 9.27 -12.27
C ALA A 146 12.50 9.37 -12.87
N ARG A 147 12.14 8.47 -13.79
CA ARG A 147 10.80 8.43 -14.40
C ARG A 147 9.70 8.12 -13.39
N ASN A 148 9.92 7.14 -12.49
CA ASN A 148 8.95 6.79 -11.46
C ASN A 148 8.71 7.98 -10.50
N ILE A 149 9.78 8.63 -10.06
CA ILE A 149 9.69 9.79 -9.16
C ILE A 149 9.01 10.99 -9.84
N VAL A 150 9.35 11.29 -11.10
CA VAL A 150 8.67 12.34 -11.87
C VAL A 150 7.18 12.06 -12.03
N ASN A 151 6.79 10.80 -12.26
CA ASN A 151 5.37 10.42 -12.33
C ASN A 151 4.63 10.67 -11.02
N GLU A 152 5.25 10.42 -9.87
CA GLU A 152 4.66 10.74 -8.56
C GLU A 152 4.55 12.25 -8.34
N ILE A 153 5.58 13.03 -8.71
CA ILE A 153 5.57 14.49 -8.60
C ILE A 153 4.48 15.11 -9.47
N GLU A 154 4.24 14.57 -10.68
CA GLU A 154 3.21 15.09 -11.58
C GLU A 154 1.78 15.00 -11.03
N LYS A 155 1.53 14.13 -10.03
CA LYS A 155 0.24 14.03 -9.34
C LYS A 155 -0.03 15.24 -8.42
N ILE A 156 1.00 16.02 -8.07
CA ILE A 156 0.87 17.17 -7.18
C ILE A 156 0.10 18.30 -7.88
N PRO A 157 -1.02 18.79 -7.30
CA PRO A 157 -1.86 19.80 -7.96
C PRO A 157 -1.15 21.14 -8.21
N ASP A 158 -0.32 21.58 -7.26
CA ASP A 158 0.32 22.90 -7.31
C ASP A 158 1.58 22.86 -8.20
N PRO A 159 1.64 23.67 -9.28
CA PRO A 159 2.78 23.69 -10.21
C PRO A 159 4.07 24.23 -9.60
N VAL A 160 3.98 25.15 -8.63
CA VAL A 160 5.15 25.69 -7.93
C VAL A 160 5.74 24.62 -7.03
N VAL A 161 4.89 23.90 -6.30
CA VAL A 161 5.32 22.78 -5.46
C VAL A 161 5.93 21.66 -6.30
N ARG A 162 5.35 21.33 -7.47
CA ARG A 162 5.95 20.39 -8.42
C ARG A 162 7.34 20.80 -8.86
N SER A 163 7.51 22.07 -9.23
CA SER A 163 8.79 22.62 -9.66
C SER A 163 9.86 22.45 -8.59
N GLU A 164 9.53 22.71 -7.33
CA GLU A 164 10.45 22.57 -6.21
C GLU A 164 10.82 21.09 -5.95
N TYR A 165 9.86 20.17 -6.02
CA TYR A 165 10.16 18.75 -5.90
C TYR A 165 11.02 18.23 -7.06
N LEU A 166 10.79 18.68 -8.30
CA LEU A 166 11.64 18.32 -9.44
C LEU A 166 13.10 18.77 -9.25
N LYS A 167 13.29 19.98 -8.72
CA LYS A 167 14.61 20.51 -8.37
C LYS A 167 15.29 19.63 -7.31
N GLN A 168 14.58 19.27 -6.24
CA GLN A 168 15.12 18.36 -5.22
C GLN A 168 15.46 16.99 -5.81
N THR A 169 14.64 16.45 -6.70
CA THR A 169 14.93 15.19 -7.41
C THR A 169 16.20 15.29 -8.27
N SER A 170 16.39 16.42 -8.96
CA SER A 170 17.61 16.71 -9.73
C SER A 170 18.85 16.63 -8.83
N GLU A 171 18.81 17.25 -7.65
CA GLU A 171 19.89 17.23 -6.67
C GLU A 171 20.15 15.81 -6.13
N TYR A 172 19.10 15.10 -5.68
CA TYR A 172 19.24 13.74 -5.13
C TYR A 172 19.79 12.74 -6.14
N LEU A 173 19.31 12.79 -7.39
CA LEU A 173 19.73 11.86 -8.42
C LEU A 173 20.97 12.36 -9.18
N SER A 174 21.42 13.61 -8.98
CA SER A 174 22.46 14.22 -9.81
C SER A 174 22.14 14.09 -11.30
N ILE A 175 20.93 14.51 -11.70
CA ILE A 175 20.44 14.56 -13.08
C ILE A 175 20.03 16.00 -13.35
N ASP A 176 20.33 16.53 -14.54
CA ASP A 176 19.92 17.88 -14.93
C ASP A 176 18.39 18.07 -14.81
N GLU A 177 17.96 19.17 -14.19
CA GLU A 177 16.55 19.48 -13.96
C GLU A 177 15.77 19.64 -15.27
N GLY A 178 16.42 20.22 -16.30
CA GLY A 178 15.83 20.35 -17.64
C GLY A 178 15.51 19.00 -18.26
N VAL A 179 16.38 18.01 -18.08
CA VAL A 179 16.13 16.63 -18.52
C VAL A 179 14.93 16.02 -17.80
N LEU A 180 14.81 16.22 -16.48
CA LEU A 180 13.65 15.72 -15.71
C LEU A 180 12.33 16.35 -16.19
N ARG A 181 12.34 17.65 -16.52
CA ARG A 181 11.17 18.38 -17.03
C ARG A 181 10.71 17.93 -18.42
N LEU A 182 11.64 17.45 -19.24
CA LEU A 182 11.38 16.94 -20.58
C LEU A 182 10.88 15.48 -20.57
N MET A 183 10.96 14.78 -19.44
CA MET A 183 10.49 13.41 -19.36
C MET A 183 9.02 13.34 -19.75
N PRO A 184 8.64 12.37 -20.59
CA PRO A 184 7.27 12.24 -21.03
C PRO A 184 6.40 12.04 -19.79
N LYS A 185 5.42 12.92 -19.62
CA LYS A 185 4.36 12.71 -18.65
C LYS A 185 3.75 11.37 -18.99
N SER A 186 3.89 10.40 -18.09
CA SER A 186 3.10 9.19 -18.20
C SER A 186 1.65 9.67 -18.15
N LYS A 187 0.97 9.74 -19.31
CA LYS A 187 -0.47 9.46 -19.31
C LYS A 187 -0.49 8.11 -18.62
N SER A 188 -1.01 8.06 -17.41
CA SER A 188 -1.34 6.83 -16.73
C SER A 188 -2.13 5.96 -17.71
N THR A 189 -1.43 5.17 -18.51
CA THR A 189 -1.85 3.81 -18.73
C THR A 189 -1.90 3.29 -17.31
N GLU A 190 -3.09 3.31 -16.75
CA GLU A 190 -3.55 2.31 -15.82
C GLU A 190 -3.27 0.94 -16.46
N LYS A 191 -2.00 0.56 -16.54
CA LYS A 191 -1.64 -0.79 -16.14
C LYS A 191 -1.88 -0.77 -14.65
N LYS A 192 -3.14 -0.91 -14.29
CA LYS A 192 -3.51 -1.72 -13.16
C LYS A 192 -2.60 -2.94 -13.23
N ASP A 193 -1.56 -2.96 -12.42
CA ASP A 193 -1.25 -4.17 -11.68
C ASP A 193 -2.45 -4.45 -10.76
N GLU A 194 -3.61 -4.69 -11.37
CA GLU A 194 -4.35 -5.87 -11.00
C GLU A 194 -3.28 -6.94 -11.18
N GLU A 195 -2.76 -7.50 -10.08
CA GLU A 195 -2.63 -8.96 -10.04
C GLU A 195 -3.81 -9.43 -10.86
N LYS A 196 -3.58 -9.92 -12.09
CA LYS A 196 -4.65 -10.33 -13.00
C LYS A 196 -5.44 -11.31 -12.18
N ASP A 197 -6.50 -10.83 -11.55
CA ASP A 197 -7.17 -11.60 -10.55
C ASP A 197 -7.94 -12.55 -11.43
N ILE A 198 -7.40 -13.77 -11.53
CA ILE A 198 -7.76 -14.70 -12.61
C ILE A 198 -9.27 -14.95 -12.57
N PHE A 199 -9.86 -14.75 -11.38
CA PHE A 199 -11.25 -14.90 -11.04
C PHE A 199 -11.81 -13.62 -10.41
N LEU A 200 -13.09 -13.35 -10.68
CA LEU A 200 -13.82 -12.28 -10.01
C LEU A 200 -13.96 -12.57 -8.50
N PRO A 201 -14.12 -11.56 -7.62
CA PRO A 201 -14.27 -11.79 -6.18
C PRO A 201 -15.40 -12.77 -5.81
N ALA A 202 -16.53 -12.71 -6.52
CA ALA A 202 -17.64 -13.65 -6.33
C ALA A 202 -17.28 -15.08 -6.77
N GLU A 203 -16.48 -15.21 -7.82
CA GLU A 203 -16.03 -16.49 -8.35
C GLU A 203 -15.04 -17.17 -7.39
N LYS A 204 -14.15 -16.39 -6.75
CA LYS A 204 -13.26 -16.89 -5.69
C LYS A 204 -14.03 -17.43 -4.48
N ILE A 205 -15.03 -16.68 -4.01
CA ILE A 205 -15.86 -17.07 -2.86
C ILE A 205 -16.62 -18.36 -3.19
N LEU A 206 -17.20 -18.43 -4.39
CA LEU A 206 -17.90 -19.63 -4.85
C LEU A 206 -16.97 -20.85 -4.89
N LEU A 207 -15.79 -20.72 -5.52
CA LEU A 207 -14.81 -21.79 -5.58
C LEU A 207 -14.36 -22.21 -4.17
N GLN A 208 -14.10 -21.27 -3.28
CA GLN A 208 -13.74 -21.55 -1.90
C GLN A 208 -14.83 -22.35 -1.17
N MET A 209 -16.10 -21.99 -1.33
CA MET A 209 -17.22 -22.74 -0.76
C MET A 209 -17.30 -24.18 -1.31
N LEU A 210 -17.04 -24.37 -2.61
CA LEU A 210 -17.01 -25.70 -3.24
C LEU A 210 -15.82 -26.56 -2.76
N PHE A 211 -14.72 -25.94 -2.34
CA PHE A 211 -13.58 -26.65 -1.77
C PHE A 211 -13.75 -26.98 -0.28
N GLU A 212 -14.45 -26.15 0.47
CA GLU A 212 -14.62 -26.31 1.92
C GLU A 212 -15.77 -27.25 2.29
N ASP A 213 -16.84 -27.27 1.50
CA ASP A 213 -18.05 -28.06 1.79
C ASP A 213 -18.35 -29.08 0.68
N SER A 214 -18.06 -30.36 0.96
CA SER A 214 -18.28 -31.46 0.02
C SER A 214 -19.76 -31.74 -0.27
N LEU A 215 -20.68 -31.42 0.65
CA LEU A 215 -22.12 -31.61 0.45
C LEU A 215 -22.64 -30.54 -0.52
N VAL A 216 -22.25 -29.29 -0.29
CA VAL A 216 -22.55 -28.17 -1.19
C VAL A 216 -21.94 -28.40 -2.57
N ALA A 217 -20.68 -28.86 -2.64
CA ALA A 217 -20.05 -29.20 -3.91
C ALA A 217 -20.82 -30.29 -4.67
N SER A 218 -21.24 -31.36 -3.99
CA SER A 218 -22.01 -32.44 -4.59
C SER A 218 -23.38 -31.98 -5.12
N GLU A 219 -24.08 -31.13 -4.38
CA GLU A 219 -25.39 -30.64 -4.80
C GLU A 219 -25.30 -29.61 -5.95
N VAL A 220 -24.31 -28.73 -5.90
CA VAL A 220 -24.10 -27.69 -6.91
C VAL A 220 -23.59 -28.30 -8.21
N LEU A 221 -22.57 -29.16 -8.17
CA LEU A 221 -21.97 -29.73 -9.38
C LEU A 221 -22.91 -30.72 -10.11
N LYS A 222 -23.86 -31.35 -9.39
CA LYS A 222 -24.93 -32.15 -10.03
C LYS A 222 -25.93 -31.33 -10.85
N ARG A 223 -26.01 -30.02 -10.59
CA ARG A 223 -26.94 -29.10 -11.25
C ARG A 223 -26.28 -28.28 -12.36
N ILE A 224 -24.97 -28.40 -12.51
CA ILE A 224 -24.17 -27.67 -13.50
C ILE A 224 -23.82 -28.64 -14.62
N GLU A 225 -24.02 -28.20 -15.86
CA GLU A 225 -23.60 -28.91 -17.06
C GLU A 225 -22.35 -28.26 -17.66
N ASP A 226 -21.60 -29.00 -18.50
CA ASP A 226 -20.38 -28.49 -19.18
C ASP A 226 -20.59 -27.16 -19.92
N LYS A 227 -21.81 -26.91 -20.42
CA LYS A 227 -22.16 -25.67 -21.11
C LYS A 227 -22.18 -24.44 -20.19
N ASP A 228 -22.40 -24.63 -18.89
CA ASP A 228 -22.65 -23.56 -17.93
C ASP A 228 -21.35 -22.88 -17.47
N PHE A 229 -20.22 -23.57 -17.56
CA PHE A 229 -18.89 -23.03 -17.25
C PHE A 229 -17.96 -22.94 -18.47
N LYS A 230 -18.45 -23.28 -19.66
CA LYS A 230 -17.70 -23.19 -20.92
C LYS A 230 -17.30 -21.75 -21.23
N GLY A 231 -16.01 -21.52 -21.44
CA GLY A 231 -15.45 -20.18 -21.72
C GLY A 231 -15.16 -19.35 -20.47
N LEU A 232 -15.42 -19.86 -19.26
CA LEU A 232 -14.92 -19.26 -18.03
C LEU A 232 -13.45 -19.60 -17.86
N LYS A 233 -12.69 -18.68 -17.26
CA LYS A 233 -11.29 -18.96 -16.88
C LYS A 233 -11.19 -20.08 -15.83
N SER A 234 -12.26 -20.30 -15.06
CA SER A 234 -12.40 -21.37 -14.06
C SER A 234 -12.89 -22.70 -14.63
N GLU A 235 -13.14 -22.81 -15.95
CA GLU A 235 -13.56 -24.05 -16.60
C GLU A 235 -12.72 -25.28 -16.20
N PRO A 236 -11.37 -25.22 -16.14
CA PRO A 236 -10.55 -26.37 -15.72
C PRO A 236 -10.77 -26.76 -14.25
N ILE A 237 -11.09 -25.79 -13.38
CA ILE A 237 -11.35 -25.99 -11.96
C ILE A 237 -12.69 -26.70 -11.78
N PHE A 238 -13.74 -26.22 -12.44
CA PHE A 238 -15.07 -26.86 -12.41
C PHE A 238 -15.02 -28.29 -12.95
N LYS A 239 -14.33 -28.51 -14.08
CA LYS A 239 -14.20 -29.86 -14.66
C LYS A 239 -13.50 -30.83 -13.69
N THR A 240 -12.41 -30.38 -13.07
CA THR A 240 -11.68 -31.22 -12.10
C THR A 240 -12.53 -31.47 -10.85
N LEU A 241 -13.27 -30.48 -10.35
CA LEU A 241 -14.16 -30.65 -9.21
C LEU A 241 -15.29 -31.66 -9.51
N SER A 242 -15.90 -31.60 -10.70
CA SER A 242 -16.91 -32.57 -11.15
C SER A 242 -16.35 -33.99 -11.17
N GLU A 243 -15.15 -34.19 -11.73
CA GLU A 243 -14.48 -35.50 -11.72
C GLU A 243 -14.23 -36.04 -10.30
N TYR A 244 -13.86 -35.17 -9.34
CA TYR A 244 -13.65 -35.60 -7.95
C TYR A 244 -14.95 -36.02 -7.27
N VAL A 245 -16.04 -35.28 -7.50
CA VAL A 245 -17.37 -35.59 -6.95
C VAL A 245 -17.94 -36.88 -7.56
N GLU A 246 -17.79 -37.10 -8.86
CA GLU A 246 -18.20 -38.35 -9.53
C GLU A 246 -17.45 -39.58 -8.99
N ASN A 247 -16.18 -39.40 -8.64
CA ASN A 247 -15.34 -40.45 -8.05
C ASN A 247 -15.49 -40.60 -6.53
N GLY A 248 -16.42 -39.87 -5.90
CA GLY A 248 -16.69 -39.95 -4.46
C GLY A 248 -15.54 -39.43 -3.57
N LYS A 249 -14.68 -38.57 -4.11
CA LYS A 249 -13.53 -38.00 -3.40
C LYS A 249 -13.80 -36.57 -2.94
N THR A 250 -13.24 -36.19 -1.80
CA THR A 250 -13.29 -34.80 -1.32
C THR A 250 -12.11 -34.01 -1.89
N PRO A 251 -12.35 -32.89 -2.60
CA PRO A 251 -11.27 -32.08 -3.12
C PRO A 251 -10.56 -31.37 -1.96
N LYS A 252 -9.25 -31.58 -1.81
CA LYS A 252 -8.44 -30.84 -0.83
C LYS A 252 -7.69 -29.71 -1.53
N LEU A 253 -7.80 -28.50 -0.99
CA LEU A 253 -7.21 -27.28 -1.55
C LEU A 253 -5.71 -27.40 -1.87
N HIS A 254 -4.97 -28.18 -1.07
CA HIS A 254 -3.52 -28.37 -1.25
C HIS A 254 -3.15 -29.28 -2.44
N GLU A 255 -3.93 -30.35 -2.70
CA GLU A 255 -3.73 -31.21 -3.87
C GLU A 255 -4.10 -30.50 -5.18
N PHE A 256 -4.96 -29.49 -5.05
CA PHE A 256 -5.50 -28.74 -6.16
C PHE A 256 -4.58 -27.57 -6.58
N ARG A 257 -3.81 -26.99 -5.64
CA ARG A 257 -2.79 -25.97 -5.95
C ARG A 257 -1.73 -26.47 -6.94
N GLU A 258 -1.21 -27.69 -6.75
CA GLU A 258 -0.20 -28.27 -7.65
C GLU A 258 -0.72 -28.52 -9.08
N LYS A 259 -2.01 -28.82 -9.22
CA LYS A 259 -2.66 -29.00 -10.53
C LYS A 259 -3.06 -27.66 -11.16
N ILE A 260 -3.58 -26.72 -10.38
CA ILE A 260 -3.97 -25.38 -10.85
C ILE A 260 -2.77 -24.57 -11.35
N ASP A 261 -1.66 -24.58 -10.63
CA ASP A 261 -0.46 -23.80 -11.01
C ASP A 261 0.08 -24.24 -12.38
N ARG A 262 -0.08 -25.51 -12.77
CA ARG A 262 0.29 -25.99 -14.11
C ARG A 262 -0.63 -25.50 -15.22
N PHE A 263 -1.92 -25.34 -14.95
CA PHE A 263 -2.92 -24.95 -15.97
C PHE A 263 -3.09 -23.43 -16.10
N LEU A 264 -2.81 -22.66 -15.05
CA LEU A 264 -2.98 -21.19 -15.05
C LEU A 264 -1.80 -20.41 -15.66
N PHE A 265 -0.64 -21.06 -15.83
CA PHE A 265 0.55 -20.44 -16.41
C PHE A 265 1.01 -21.05 -17.75
N SER A 266 0.29 -22.03 -18.29
CA SER A 266 0.59 -22.61 -19.61
C SER A 266 -0.22 -21.93 -20.72
N SER A 267 0.19 -20.72 -21.12
CA SER A 267 0.15 -20.14 -22.49
C SER A 267 0.53 -18.67 -22.44
#